data_AF-A0AAW0NLS3-F1
#
_entry.id   AF-A0AAW0NLS3-F1
#
_cell.length_a   1.000
_cell.length_b   1.000
_cell.length_c   1.000
_cell.angle_alpha   90.00
_cell.angle_beta   90.00
_cell.angle_gamma   90.00
#
_symmetry.space_group_name_H-M   'P 1'
#
loop_
_entity.id
_entity.type
_entity.pdbx_description
1 polymer ?
#
loop_
_entity_poly.entity_id
_entity_poly.type
_entity_poly.pdbx_seq_one_letter_code
_entity_poly.pdbx_strand_id
1 'polypeptide(L)'
;MHREVLSLLDMAWPPGREERDRHEVNGPGATDFRPVPSQDGGLCHTVLFSLSSLLFCVSDSHPDAFPNHLTPSDRTLRLIDSGHLTKISCPPVLRPERLADVIIVLSNGWEHDTPFLVLQQTAQFCDDHKIPFPSADYVALEKEPRREVYVIEDPQKPKAPIVLHFPLVNASFKEYKAPGEKRQTEAELAAGQVDVSSSESPYLTKNMSYSESDFDALIDLTCFNVLQSKDVILSAISRAMKRRHK
;
A
#
# COMPACT_ATOMS: atom_id res chain seq x y z
N MET A 1 -9.37 -17.51 -15.35
CA MET A 1 -8.59 -16.49 -14.61
C MET A 1 -9.39 -15.81 -13.49
N HIS A 2 -10.54 -15.18 -13.76
CA HIS A 2 -11.35 -14.45 -12.76
C HIS A 2 -11.84 -15.28 -11.55
N ARG A 3 -12.01 -16.61 -11.70
CA ARG A 3 -12.44 -17.52 -10.62
C ARG A 3 -11.35 -17.89 -9.61
N GLU A 4 -10.07 -17.87 -10.01
CA GLU A 4 -8.98 -18.28 -9.11
C GLU A 4 -8.60 -17.16 -8.14
N VAL A 5 -8.70 -15.90 -8.56
CA VAL A 5 -8.45 -14.71 -7.73
C VAL A 5 -9.50 -14.57 -6.61
N LEU A 6 -10.77 -14.84 -6.91
CA LEU A 6 -11.85 -14.83 -5.90
C LEU A 6 -11.65 -15.91 -4.84
N SER A 7 -11.11 -17.07 -5.20
CA SER A 7 -10.87 -18.16 -4.25
C SER A 7 -9.83 -17.82 -3.16
N LEU A 8 -8.85 -16.97 -3.48
CA LEU A 8 -7.82 -16.53 -2.53
C LEU A 8 -8.34 -15.50 -1.52
N LEU A 9 -9.28 -14.65 -1.95
CA LEU A 9 -9.96 -13.68 -1.08
C LEU A 9 -10.93 -14.36 -0.11
N ASP A 10 -11.67 -15.38 -0.57
CA ASP A 10 -12.61 -16.15 0.27
C ASP A 10 -11.90 -17.00 1.35
N MET A 11 -10.65 -17.43 1.13
CA MET A 11 -9.87 -18.13 2.15
C MET A 11 -9.35 -17.21 3.26
N ALA A 12 -9.21 -15.91 2.99
CA ALA A 12 -8.73 -14.92 3.97
C ALA A 12 -9.85 -14.38 4.87
N TRP A 13 -11.12 -14.52 4.46
CA TRP A 13 -12.27 -14.01 5.20
C TRP A 13 -13.49 -14.95 5.09
N PRO A 14 -13.57 -16.02 5.89
CA PRO A 14 -14.75 -16.88 5.88
C PRO A 14 -15.97 -16.15 6.48
N PRO A 15 -17.15 -16.22 5.86
CA PRO A 15 -18.36 -15.63 6.41
C PRO A 15 -18.82 -16.42 7.65
N GLY A 16 -19.06 -15.72 8.76
CA GLY A 16 -19.65 -16.32 9.97
C GLY A 16 -18.94 -16.06 11.30
N ARG A 17 -17.98 -15.12 11.39
CA ARG A 17 -17.29 -14.78 12.64
C ARG A 17 -17.79 -13.49 13.31
N GLU A 18 -19.10 -13.20 13.21
CA GLU A 18 -19.75 -12.06 13.89
C GLU A 18 -20.61 -12.43 15.11
N GLU A 19 -20.77 -13.71 15.44
CA GLU A 19 -21.54 -14.13 16.62
C GLU A 19 -20.74 -15.08 17.52
N ARG A 20 -19.92 -14.49 18.39
CA ARG A 20 -19.55 -15.03 19.71
C ARG A 20 -18.58 -14.04 20.35
N ASP A 21 -19.15 -13.07 21.07
CA ASP A 21 -18.59 -12.49 22.30
C ASP A 21 -19.59 -11.44 22.81
N ARG A 22 -20.82 -11.88 23.15
CA ARG A 22 -21.69 -11.16 24.08
C ARG A 22 -21.49 -11.79 25.45
N HIS A 23 -20.50 -11.32 26.20
CA HIS A 23 -20.51 -11.51 27.64
C HIS A 23 -21.37 -10.41 28.26
N GLU A 24 -22.51 -10.79 28.81
CA GLU A 24 -23.37 -9.95 29.63
C GLU A 24 -22.58 -9.42 30.83
N VAL A 25 -22.38 -8.10 30.90
CA VAL A 25 -22.00 -7.41 32.13
C VAL A 25 -23.27 -6.79 32.70
N ASN A 26 -23.96 -7.54 33.56
CA ASN A 26 -25.06 -7.03 34.37
C ASN A 26 -24.50 -6.25 35.57
N GLY A 27 -24.53 -4.92 35.49
CA GLY A 27 -24.27 -3.99 36.59
C GLY A 27 -25.16 -2.75 36.44
N PRO A 28 -25.63 -2.13 37.54
CA PRO A 28 -26.68 -1.11 37.48
C PRO A 28 -26.11 0.20 36.95
N GLY A 29 -26.37 0.50 35.68
CA GLY A 29 -25.94 1.75 35.05
C GLY A 29 -26.11 1.84 33.54
N ALA A 30 -26.89 0.96 32.90
CA ALA A 30 -27.11 0.99 31.47
C ALA A 30 -28.28 1.93 31.13
N THR A 31 -27.97 3.18 30.74
CA THR A 31 -28.92 4.00 29.98
C THR A 31 -28.90 3.56 28.51
N ASP A 32 -30.07 3.13 28.06
CA ASP A 32 -30.44 2.71 26.70
C ASP A 32 -29.97 3.74 25.65
N PHE A 33 -28.93 3.41 24.86
CA PHE A 33 -28.50 4.23 23.74
C PHE A 33 -29.29 3.85 22.49
N ARG A 34 -30.41 4.53 22.25
CA ARG A 34 -30.99 4.60 20.91
C ARG A 34 -30.21 5.63 20.08
N PRO A 35 -29.82 5.33 18.83
CA PRO A 35 -29.22 6.33 17.96
C PRO A 35 -30.28 7.37 17.58
N VAL A 36 -29.99 8.64 17.85
CA VAL A 36 -30.72 9.78 17.27
C VAL A 36 -29.98 10.18 15.99
N PRO A 37 -30.65 10.33 14.84
CA PRO A 37 -29.98 10.76 13.62
C PRO A 37 -29.64 12.24 13.73
N SER A 38 -28.34 12.58 13.68
CA SER A 38 -27.88 13.96 13.59
C SER A 38 -27.92 14.45 12.14
N GLN A 39 -28.83 15.37 11.86
CA GLN A 39 -28.69 16.29 10.75
C GLN A 39 -27.63 17.33 11.16
N ASP A 40 -26.36 17.05 10.88
CA ASP A 40 -25.28 18.03 10.71
C ASP A 40 -23.96 17.27 10.47
N GLY A 41 -23.18 17.72 9.50
CA GLY A 41 -22.07 16.96 8.93
C GLY A 41 -20.93 16.63 9.91
N GLY A 42 -20.55 15.35 9.94
CA GLY A 42 -19.15 14.91 10.03
C GLY A 42 -18.32 15.27 11.26
N LEU A 43 -18.92 15.40 12.45
CA LEU A 43 -18.15 15.55 13.71
C LEU A 43 -17.74 14.17 14.25
N CYS A 44 -16.46 13.81 14.12
CA CYS A 44 -15.89 12.62 14.78
C CYS A 44 -15.42 12.96 16.19
N HIS A 45 -15.95 12.27 17.21
CA HIS A 45 -15.46 12.34 18.58
C HIS A 45 -14.09 11.65 18.70
N THR A 46 -13.16 12.31 19.38
CA THR A 46 -11.75 11.91 19.50
C THR A 46 -11.55 10.65 20.34
N VAL A 47 -10.97 9.60 19.76
CA VAL A 47 -10.25 8.53 20.49
C VAL A 47 -8.79 8.61 20.06
N LEU A 48 -7.94 9.18 20.92
CA LEU A 48 -6.50 9.29 20.67
C LEU A 48 -5.82 7.97 21.06
N PHE A 49 -5.24 7.27 20.08
CA PHE A 49 -4.27 6.21 20.36
C PHE A 49 -2.92 6.84 20.70
N SER A 50 -2.45 6.63 21.93
CA SER A 50 -1.13 7.07 22.39
C SER A 50 -0.03 6.22 21.72
N LEU A 51 0.77 6.85 20.85
CA LEU A 51 2.06 6.31 20.39
C LEU A 51 3.17 6.84 21.31
N SER A 52 3.11 6.50 22.60
CA SER A 52 4.05 6.97 23.63
C SER A 52 5.50 6.49 23.43
N SER A 53 5.74 5.51 22.55
CA SER A 53 7.05 4.86 22.38
C SER A 53 7.94 5.44 21.26
N LEU A 54 7.49 6.46 20.52
CA LEU A 54 8.22 7.04 19.38
C LEU A 54 8.70 8.49 19.59
N LEU A 55 8.48 9.08 20.77
CA LEU A 55 8.94 10.43 21.11
C LEU A 55 10.39 10.38 21.60
N PHE A 56 11.37 10.31 20.69
CA PHE A 56 12.77 10.50 21.05
C PHE A 56 13.44 11.57 20.19
N CYS A 57 14.05 12.55 20.88
CA CYS A 57 14.83 13.68 20.36
C CYS A 57 14.08 14.64 19.42
N VAL A 58 13.07 15.30 19.98
CA VAL A 58 12.40 16.44 19.38
C VAL A 58 13.29 17.69 19.57
N SER A 59 13.70 18.33 18.47
CA SER A 59 14.41 19.63 18.52
C SER A 59 13.60 20.66 19.30
N ASP A 60 14.24 21.60 20.00
CA ASP A 60 13.57 22.69 20.74
C ASP A 60 12.65 23.55 19.84
N SER A 61 12.84 23.49 18.52
CA SER A 61 12.00 24.18 17.52
C SER A 61 10.83 23.34 16.99
N HIS A 62 10.74 22.06 17.32
CA HIS A 62 9.73 21.16 16.76
C HIS A 62 8.41 21.27 17.54
N PRO A 63 7.24 21.20 16.86
CA PRO A 63 5.94 21.40 17.51
C PRO A 63 5.71 20.54 18.76
N ASP A 64 6.20 19.30 18.75
CA ASP A 64 6.07 18.38 19.89
C ASP A 64 6.85 18.80 21.16
N ALA A 65 7.73 19.81 21.09
CA ALA A 65 8.40 20.37 22.25
C ALA A 65 7.45 21.22 23.13
N PHE A 66 6.27 21.60 22.61
CA PHE A 66 5.33 22.50 23.28
C PHE A 66 4.04 21.74 23.65
N PRO A 67 3.95 21.12 24.85
CA PRO A 67 2.85 20.21 25.21
C PRO A 67 1.46 20.86 25.17
N ASN A 68 1.37 22.16 25.46
CA ASN A 68 0.11 22.91 25.44
C ASN A 68 -0.43 23.15 24.01
N HIS A 69 0.38 22.91 22.98
CA HIS A 69 0.04 23.07 21.57
C HIS A 69 -0.17 21.72 20.86
N LEU A 70 -0.21 20.62 21.61
CA LEU A 70 -0.45 19.29 21.06
C LEU A 70 -1.94 19.00 20.85
N THR A 71 -2.21 18.04 19.99
CA THR A 71 -3.55 17.59 19.58
C THR A 71 -4.53 17.27 20.73
N PRO A 72 -4.13 16.76 21.91
CA PRO A 72 -5.07 16.57 23.03
C PRO A 72 -5.77 17.86 23.50
N SER A 73 -5.16 19.03 23.25
CA SER A 73 -5.76 20.34 23.56
C SER A 73 -6.77 20.81 22.51
N ASP A 74 -6.80 20.18 21.33
CA ASP A 74 -7.66 20.58 20.22
C ASP A 74 -9.05 19.96 20.33
N ARG A 75 -10.09 20.77 20.07
CA ARG A 75 -11.49 20.31 20.04
C ARG A 75 -11.86 19.58 18.75
N THR A 76 -11.08 19.76 17.69
CA THR A 76 -11.35 19.22 16.36
C THR A 76 -10.07 18.68 15.74
N LEU A 77 -10.20 17.61 14.96
CA LEU A 77 -9.10 17.05 14.17
C LEU A 77 -9.25 17.48 12.71
N ARG A 78 -8.15 17.87 12.08
CA ARG A 78 -8.08 18.11 10.64
C ARG A 78 -7.50 16.88 9.97
N LEU A 79 -8.38 16.06 9.39
CA LEU A 79 -7.98 14.92 8.59
C LEU A 79 -7.66 15.40 7.17
N ILE A 80 -6.53 14.95 6.64
CA ILE A 80 -6.05 15.27 5.31
C ILE A 80 -5.77 13.95 4.60
N ASP A 81 -5.99 13.91 3.28
CA ASP A 81 -5.61 12.76 2.46
C ASP A 81 -4.10 12.49 2.59
N SER A 82 -3.75 11.25 2.92
CA SER A 82 -2.35 10.83 3.04
C SER A 82 -1.57 11.02 1.74
N GLY A 83 -2.23 11.01 0.58
CA GLY A 83 -1.63 11.27 -0.73
C GLY A 83 -0.94 12.63 -0.85
N HIS A 84 -1.25 13.58 0.02
CA HIS A 84 -0.52 14.85 0.13
C HIS A 84 0.86 14.72 0.77
N LEU A 85 1.10 13.66 1.56
CA LEU A 85 2.34 13.42 2.29
C LEU A 85 3.10 12.22 1.72
N THR A 86 2.41 11.10 1.49
CA THR A 86 2.98 9.87 0.98
C THR A 86 2.02 9.18 0.02
N LYS A 87 2.55 8.65 -1.08
CA LYS A 87 1.77 7.94 -2.10
C LYS A 87 1.68 6.44 -1.87
N ILE A 88 2.31 5.93 -0.79
CA ILE A 88 2.14 4.55 -0.35
C ILE A 88 1.64 4.51 1.09
N SER A 89 0.61 3.70 1.32
CA SER A 89 -0.02 3.50 2.63
C SER A 89 0.81 2.56 3.53
N CYS A 90 2.11 2.85 3.65
CA CYS A 90 3.05 2.05 4.45
C CYS A 90 2.95 2.25 5.98
N PRO A 91 2.55 3.41 6.56
CA PRO A 91 2.62 3.60 8.01
C PRO A 91 1.86 2.57 8.87
N PRO A 92 0.66 2.08 8.48
CA PRO A 92 -0.03 1.03 9.24
C PRO A 92 0.72 -0.31 9.27
N VAL A 93 1.45 -0.64 8.21
CA VAL A 93 2.20 -1.90 8.04
C VAL A 93 3.57 -1.83 8.70
N LEU A 94 4.18 -0.65 8.71
CA LEU A 94 5.51 -0.39 9.27
C LEU A 94 5.55 -0.33 10.81
N ARG A 95 4.41 -0.48 11.48
CA ARG A 95 4.36 -0.55 12.94
C ARG A 95 5.19 -1.74 13.43
N PRO A 96 6.14 -1.56 14.36
CA PRO A 96 7.01 -2.65 14.82
C PRO A 96 6.25 -3.88 15.32
N GLU A 97 5.08 -3.70 15.92
CA GLU A 97 4.23 -4.77 16.46
C GLU A 97 3.64 -5.67 15.37
N ARG A 98 3.60 -5.22 14.11
CA ARG A 98 3.09 -5.99 12.98
C ARG A 98 4.08 -7.03 12.47
N LEU A 99 5.38 -6.86 12.77
CA LEU A 99 6.44 -7.82 12.42
C LEU A 99 6.38 -8.27 10.95
N ALA A 100 6.16 -7.33 10.03
CA ALA A 100 6.05 -7.65 8.61
C ALA A 100 7.41 -8.13 8.06
N ASP A 101 7.44 -9.33 7.47
CA ASP A 101 8.64 -9.88 6.83
C ASP A 101 8.70 -9.61 5.32
N VAL A 102 7.53 -9.46 4.70
CA VAL A 102 7.36 -9.11 3.28
C VAL A 102 6.31 -8.01 3.17
N ILE A 103 6.63 -6.95 2.42
CA ILE A 103 5.69 -5.88 2.09
C ILE A 103 5.55 -5.86 0.57
N ILE A 104 4.31 -5.99 0.08
CA ILE A 104 3.98 -5.86 -1.33
C ILE A 104 3.38 -4.47 -1.55
N VAL A 105 4.09 -3.63 -2.31
CA VAL A 105 3.71 -2.27 -2.64
C VAL A 105 3.14 -2.26 -4.06
N LEU A 106 1.86 -1.95 -4.18
CA LEU A 106 1.19 -1.72 -5.47
C LEU A 106 1.11 -0.21 -5.69
N SER A 107 1.97 0.32 -6.56
CA SER A 107 2.08 1.76 -6.78
C SER A 107 1.36 2.20 -8.03
N ASN A 108 0.32 3.02 -7.82
CA ASN A 108 -0.48 3.65 -8.87
C ASN A 108 -0.11 5.13 -9.06
N GLY A 109 1.08 5.53 -8.61
CA GLY A 109 1.57 6.90 -8.70
C GLY A 109 1.89 7.29 -10.13
N TRP A 110 1.52 8.51 -10.52
CA TRP A 110 1.81 9.08 -11.84
C TRP A 110 3.21 9.73 -11.86
N GLU A 111 4.21 9.03 -11.32
CA GLU A 111 5.60 9.49 -11.26
C GLU A 111 6.44 8.80 -12.32
N HIS A 112 6.19 9.15 -13.59
CA HIS A 112 6.86 8.54 -14.73
C HIS A 112 8.40 8.60 -14.60
N ASP A 113 8.93 9.76 -14.23
CA ASP A 113 10.38 9.97 -14.20
C ASP A 113 11.02 9.56 -12.87
N THR A 114 10.22 9.23 -11.86
CA THR A 114 10.71 8.90 -10.51
C THR A 114 9.92 7.76 -9.86
N PRO A 115 9.87 6.56 -10.47
CA PRO A 115 9.04 5.44 -10.01
C PRO A 115 9.43 4.89 -8.62
N PHE A 116 10.58 5.29 -8.10
CA PHE A 116 11.08 4.91 -6.78
C PHE A 116 11.05 6.04 -5.75
N LEU A 117 10.65 7.27 -6.13
CA LEU A 117 10.65 8.42 -5.21
C LEU A 117 9.86 8.13 -3.94
N VAL A 118 8.70 7.49 -4.08
CA VAL A 118 7.86 7.15 -2.93
C VAL A 118 8.53 6.15 -1.99
N LEU A 119 9.28 5.18 -2.52
CA LEU A 119 10.04 4.23 -1.71
C LEU A 119 11.23 4.90 -1.04
N GLN A 120 11.91 5.80 -1.73
CA GLN A 120 13.02 6.57 -1.17
C GLN A 120 12.53 7.45 -0.01
N GLN A 121 11.41 8.15 -0.18
CA GLN A 121 10.78 8.93 0.89
C GLN A 121 10.37 8.07 2.08
N THR A 122 9.82 6.87 1.84
CA THR A 122 9.50 5.92 2.90
C THR A 122 10.75 5.40 3.61
N ALA A 123 11.82 5.09 2.89
CA ALA A 123 13.08 4.67 3.50
C ALA A 123 13.66 5.77 4.40
N GLN A 124 13.65 7.03 3.93
CA GLN A 124 14.09 8.17 4.73
C GLN A 124 13.23 8.33 6.00
N PHE A 125 11.91 8.29 5.87
CA PHE A 125 10.99 8.33 7.01
C PHE A 125 11.31 7.22 8.01
N CYS A 126 11.54 6.00 7.54
CA CYS A 126 11.88 4.87 8.42
C CYS A 126 13.22 5.08 9.14
N ASP A 127 14.24 5.60 8.45
CA ASP A 127 15.56 5.86 9.05
C ASP A 127 15.50 7.00 10.10
N ASP A 128 14.67 8.03 9.86
CA ASP A 128 14.42 9.12 10.81
C ASP A 128 13.73 8.59 12.08
N HIS A 129 12.75 7.70 11.92
CA HIS A 129 11.96 7.12 13.02
C HIS A 129 12.52 5.80 13.59
N LYS A 130 13.73 5.39 13.18
CA LYS A 130 14.38 4.13 13.61
C LYS A 130 13.54 2.87 13.37
N ILE A 131 12.73 2.90 12.32
CA ILE A 131 11.94 1.76 11.85
C ILE A 131 12.80 0.96 10.86
N PRO A 132 12.95 -0.37 11.03
CA PRO A 132 13.68 -1.19 10.07
C PRO A 132 13.00 -1.20 8.70
N PHE A 133 13.68 -0.64 7.69
CA PHE A 133 13.25 -0.65 6.30
C PHE A 133 14.46 -0.82 5.38
N PRO A 134 14.34 -1.58 4.26
CA PRO A 134 15.49 -1.83 3.41
C PRO A 134 15.93 -0.56 2.68
N SER A 135 17.23 -0.35 2.60
CA SER A 135 17.83 0.67 1.74
C SER A 135 18.17 0.08 0.38
N ALA A 136 18.17 0.91 -0.66
CA ALA A 136 18.56 0.55 -2.01
C ALA A 136 19.32 1.71 -2.68
N ASP A 137 20.14 1.38 -3.68
CA ASP A 137 20.69 2.37 -4.59
C ASP A 137 19.62 2.73 -5.63
N TYR A 138 18.75 3.69 -5.29
CA TYR A 138 17.67 4.13 -6.16
C TYR A 138 18.19 4.74 -7.48
N VAL A 139 19.38 5.34 -7.48
CA VAL A 139 19.99 5.91 -8.69
C VAL A 139 20.43 4.82 -9.66
N ALA A 140 20.90 3.68 -9.14
CA ALA A 140 21.17 2.50 -9.96
C ALA A 140 19.86 1.88 -10.49
N LEU A 141 18.84 1.75 -9.64
CA LEU A 141 17.53 1.19 -10.01
C LEU A 141 16.84 1.99 -11.12
N GLU A 142 16.94 3.32 -11.10
CA GLU A 142 16.39 4.20 -12.14
C GLU A 142 17.04 4.00 -13.53
N LYS A 143 18.27 3.48 -13.59
CA LYS A 143 18.96 3.19 -14.85
C LYS A 143 18.58 1.82 -15.42
N GLU A 144 17.97 0.95 -14.62
CA GLU A 144 17.53 -0.36 -15.10
C GLU A 144 16.30 -0.24 -16.01
N PRO A 145 16.11 -1.17 -16.96
CA PRO A 145 14.88 -1.25 -17.73
C PRO A 145 13.65 -1.34 -16.82
N ARG A 146 12.54 -0.73 -17.22
CA ARG A 146 11.29 -0.85 -16.49
C ARG A 146 10.80 -2.29 -16.44
N ARG A 147 10.41 -2.76 -15.25
CA ARG A 147 9.91 -4.11 -14.98
C ARG A 147 8.61 -4.07 -14.18
N GLU A 148 7.87 -5.17 -14.22
CA GLU A 148 6.62 -5.35 -13.51
C GLU A 148 6.81 -5.41 -11.99
N VAL A 149 7.98 -5.87 -11.52
CA VAL A 149 8.31 -5.98 -10.09
C VAL A 149 9.78 -5.67 -9.83
N TYR A 150 10.04 -4.99 -8.72
CA TYR A 150 11.37 -4.76 -8.15
C TYR A 150 11.44 -5.35 -6.75
N VAL A 151 12.54 -6.04 -6.44
CA VAL A 151 12.78 -6.64 -5.13
C VAL A 151 13.83 -5.81 -4.40
N ILE A 152 13.44 -5.23 -3.28
CA ILE A 152 14.30 -4.37 -2.46
C ILE A 152 14.57 -5.06 -1.13
N GLU A 153 15.84 -5.35 -0.89
CA GLU A 153 16.32 -6.05 0.30
C GLU A 153 17.66 -5.47 0.73
N ASP A 154 17.86 -5.44 2.04
CA ASP A 154 19.09 -4.96 2.64
C ASP A 154 19.71 -6.06 3.51
N PRO A 155 20.80 -6.72 3.05
CA PRO A 155 21.50 -7.74 3.82
C PRO A 155 22.10 -7.20 5.13
N GLN A 156 22.38 -5.90 5.22
CA GLN A 156 22.93 -5.27 6.42
C GLN A 156 21.85 -4.99 7.47
N LYS A 157 20.57 -4.92 7.06
CA LYS A 157 19.42 -4.74 7.95
C LYS A 157 18.55 -6.01 7.97
N PRO A 158 18.95 -7.09 8.66
CA PRO A 158 18.23 -8.38 8.63
C PRO A 158 16.81 -8.33 9.23
N LYS A 159 16.52 -7.33 10.06
CA LYS A 159 15.18 -7.08 10.63
C LYS A 159 14.25 -6.30 9.69
N ALA A 160 14.78 -5.76 8.58
CA ALA A 160 13.97 -5.05 7.61
C ALA A 160 13.17 -6.04 6.74
N PRO A 161 11.94 -5.69 6.36
CA PRO A 161 11.13 -6.52 5.46
C PRO A 161 11.77 -6.60 4.08
N ILE A 162 11.44 -7.68 3.36
CA ILE A 162 11.62 -7.74 1.90
C ILE A 162 10.51 -6.89 1.27
N VAL A 163 10.87 -5.91 0.44
CA VAL A 163 9.88 -5.07 -0.25
C VAL A 163 9.77 -5.50 -1.70
N LEU A 164 8.57 -5.88 -2.13
CA LEU A 164 8.20 -6.12 -3.52
C LEU A 164 7.45 -4.91 -4.05
N HIS A 165 8.06 -4.16 -4.96
CA HIS A 165 7.49 -2.95 -5.53
C HIS A 165 6.97 -3.20 -6.94
N PHE A 166 5.67 -2.98 -7.13
CA PHE A 166 4.97 -3.09 -8.39
C PHE A 166 4.61 -1.69 -8.89
N PRO A 167 5.43 -1.08 -9.76
CA PRO A 167 5.04 0.15 -10.43
C PRO A 167 3.96 -0.12 -11.47
N LEU A 168 3.07 0.85 -11.68
CA LEU A 168 2.14 0.83 -12.81
C LEU A 168 2.92 1.04 -14.12
N VAL A 169 3.18 -0.06 -14.84
CA VAL A 169 3.92 -0.03 -16.10
C VAL A 169 3.35 -1.03 -17.10
N ASN A 170 3.32 -0.63 -18.37
CA ASN A 170 3.09 -1.54 -19.49
C ASN A 170 4.43 -1.96 -20.11
N ALA A 171 5.10 -2.93 -19.48
CA ALA A 171 6.42 -3.42 -19.89
C ALA A 171 6.30 -4.60 -20.85
N SER A 172 6.20 -5.84 -20.34
CA SER A 172 6.02 -7.04 -21.18
C SER A 172 4.56 -7.28 -21.56
N PHE A 173 3.59 -6.67 -20.87
CA PHE A 173 2.17 -6.82 -21.19
C PHE A 173 1.82 -6.39 -22.62
N LYS A 174 2.54 -5.47 -23.26
CA LYS A 174 2.32 -5.13 -24.67
C LYS A 174 2.60 -6.29 -25.64
N GLU A 175 3.45 -7.25 -25.24
CA GLU A 175 3.88 -8.39 -26.05
C GLU A 175 3.18 -9.69 -25.67
N TYR A 176 2.83 -9.88 -24.39
CA TYR A 176 2.32 -11.13 -23.83
C TYR A 176 0.92 -10.98 -23.22
N LYS A 177 -0.04 -11.78 -23.68
CA LYS A 177 -1.43 -11.72 -23.20
C LYS A 177 -1.64 -12.46 -21.89
N ALA A 178 -0.77 -13.44 -21.63
CA ALA A 178 -0.64 -14.16 -20.37
C ALA A 178 0.83 -14.54 -20.18
N PRO A 179 1.28 -14.87 -18.95
CA PRO A 179 2.66 -15.29 -18.72
C PRO A 179 3.09 -16.42 -19.65
N GLY A 180 4.10 -16.17 -20.49
CA GLY A 180 4.60 -17.11 -21.50
C GLY A 180 3.80 -17.20 -22.80
N GLU A 181 2.66 -16.51 -22.92
CA GLU A 181 1.81 -16.51 -24.12
C GLU A 181 1.93 -15.20 -24.90
N LYS A 182 2.64 -15.24 -26.03
CA LYS A 182 2.78 -14.08 -26.92
C LYS A 182 1.49 -13.76 -27.66
N ARG A 183 1.25 -12.48 -27.88
CA ARG A 183 0.24 -11.99 -28.83
C ARG A 183 0.67 -12.33 -30.26
N GLN A 184 -0.28 -12.69 -31.09
CA GLN A 184 -0.02 -13.13 -32.47
C GLN A 184 -0.73 -12.24 -33.50
N THR A 185 -1.96 -11.82 -33.21
CA THR A 185 -2.76 -11.02 -34.15
C THR A 185 -2.56 -9.52 -33.94
N GLU A 186 -2.79 -8.72 -34.98
CA GLU A 186 -2.75 -7.25 -34.89
C GLU A 186 -3.75 -6.71 -33.88
N ALA A 187 -4.95 -7.30 -33.80
CA ALA A 187 -5.96 -6.95 -32.81
C ALA A 187 -5.49 -7.24 -31.37
N GLU A 188 -4.83 -8.39 -31.14
CA GLU A 188 -4.25 -8.69 -29.83
C GLU A 188 -3.14 -7.69 -29.48
N LEU A 189 -2.24 -7.39 -30.44
CA LEU A 189 -1.15 -6.43 -30.26
C LEU A 189 -1.66 -5.03 -29.92
N ALA A 190 -2.73 -4.57 -30.57
CA ALA A 190 -3.41 -3.32 -30.27
C ALA A 190 -4.00 -3.33 -28.84
N ALA A 191 -4.63 -4.43 -28.42
CA ALA A 191 -5.15 -4.58 -27.05
C ALA A 191 -4.05 -4.57 -25.97
N GLY A 192 -2.80 -4.86 -26.33
CA GLY A 192 -1.64 -4.72 -25.43
C GLY A 192 -1.13 -3.29 -25.28
N GLN A 193 -1.57 -2.34 -26.13
CA GLN A 193 -1.13 -0.94 -26.08
C GLN A 193 -1.95 -0.14 -25.06
N VAL A 194 -1.68 -0.40 -23.77
CA VAL A 194 -2.27 0.36 -22.66
C VAL A 194 -1.35 1.52 -22.30
N ASP A 195 -1.82 2.75 -22.49
CA ASP A 195 -1.07 3.94 -22.10
C ASP A 195 -1.33 4.30 -20.64
N VAL A 196 -0.34 4.03 -19.79
CA VAL A 196 -0.33 4.38 -18.35
C VAL A 196 0.74 5.43 -18.02
N SER A 197 1.20 6.18 -19.02
CA SER A 197 2.39 7.02 -18.87
C SER A 197 2.28 8.41 -19.46
N SER A 198 1.54 8.57 -20.57
CA SER A 198 1.48 9.84 -21.27
C SER A 198 0.53 10.84 -20.61
N SER A 199 0.65 12.12 -20.96
CA SER A 199 -0.28 13.16 -20.52
C SER A 199 -1.69 12.97 -21.07
N GLU A 200 -1.86 12.19 -22.13
CA GLU A 200 -3.16 11.93 -22.79
C GLU A 200 -3.80 10.61 -22.32
N SER A 201 -3.17 9.93 -21.36
CA SER A 201 -3.69 8.68 -20.85
C SER A 201 -5.11 8.86 -20.29
N PRO A 202 -6.02 7.88 -20.48
CA PRO A 202 -7.33 7.92 -19.85
C PRO A 202 -7.24 7.78 -18.32
N TYR A 203 -6.10 7.33 -17.75
CA TYR A 203 -5.97 6.97 -16.33
C TYR A 203 -5.41 8.09 -15.43
N LEU A 204 -5.48 9.35 -15.88
CA LEU A 204 -5.06 10.49 -15.06
C LEU A 204 -5.90 10.58 -13.78
N THR A 205 -5.28 10.97 -12.66
CA THR A 205 -5.94 11.10 -11.34
C THR A 205 -7.20 11.97 -11.34
N LYS A 206 -7.29 12.94 -12.25
CA LYS A 206 -8.46 13.83 -12.36
C LYS A 206 -9.60 13.23 -13.18
N ASN A 207 -9.33 12.18 -13.95
CA ASN A 207 -10.36 11.53 -14.74
C ASN A 207 -11.16 10.56 -13.86
N MET A 208 -12.47 10.76 -13.82
CA MET A 208 -13.40 10.00 -12.98
C MET A 208 -14.30 9.06 -13.79
N SER A 209 -14.12 9.00 -15.11
CA SER A 209 -14.94 8.21 -16.02
C SER A 209 -14.05 7.43 -16.97
N TYR A 210 -14.21 6.11 -16.99
CA TYR A 210 -13.53 5.21 -17.91
C TYR A 210 -14.53 4.59 -18.87
N SER A 211 -14.10 4.37 -20.12
CA SER A 211 -14.81 3.45 -21.00
C SER A 211 -14.66 2.01 -20.48
N GLU A 212 -15.57 1.12 -20.86
CA GLU A 212 -15.47 -0.31 -20.51
C GLU A 212 -14.13 -0.90 -20.98
N SER A 213 -13.70 -0.54 -22.19
CA SER A 213 -12.42 -0.98 -22.74
C SER A 213 -11.21 -0.46 -21.96
N ASP A 214 -11.22 0.80 -21.51
CA ASP A 214 -10.10 1.35 -20.72
C ASP A 214 -10.05 0.70 -19.34
N PHE A 215 -11.22 0.48 -18.74
CA PHE A 215 -11.32 -0.19 -17.45
C PHE A 215 -10.76 -1.62 -17.53
N ASP A 216 -11.23 -2.42 -18.49
CA ASP A 216 -10.79 -3.80 -18.68
C ASP A 216 -9.29 -3.86 -19.02
N ALA A 217 -8.79 -2.95 -19.86
CA ALA A 217 -7.38 -2.89 -20.21
C ALA A 217 -6.47 -2.63 -19.00
N LEU A 218 -6.88 -1.74 -18.09
CA LEU A 218 -6.13 -1.46 -16.86
C LEU A 218 -6.15 -2.66 -15.90
N ILE A 219 -7.30 -3.33 -15.77
CA ILE A 219 -7.42 -4.55 -14.96
C ILE A 219 -6.54 -5.66 -15.53
N ASP A 220 -6.61 -5.92 -16.84
CA ASP A 220 -5.82 -6.95 -17.49
C ASP A 220 -4.31 -6.68 -17.36
N LEU A 221 -3.89 -5.44 -17.56
CA LEU A 221 -2.51 -5.01 -17.37
C LEU A 221 -2.02 -5.29 -15.94
N THR A 222 -2.78 -4.83 -14.93
CA THR A 222 -2.38 -4.95 -13.53
C THR A 222 -2.40 -6.41 -13.05
N CYS A 223 -3.40 -7.19 -13.46
CA CYS A 223 -3.46 -8.62 -13.20
C CYS A 223 -2.28 -9.34 -13.86
N PHE A 224 -1.97 -9.04 -15.13
CA PHE A 224 -0.84 -9.63 -15.83
C PHE A 224 0.48 -9.35 -15.10
N ASN A 225 0.73 -8.09 -14.70
CA ASN A 225 1.99 -7.72 -14.04
C ASN A 225 2.24 -8.54 -12.74
N VAL A 226 1.18 -8.78 -11.97
CA VAL A 226 1.26 -9.62 -10.76
C VAL A 226 1.46 -11.09 -11.11
N LEU A 227 0.71 -11.62 -12.08
CA LEU A 227 0.82 -13.03 -12.51
C LEU A 227 2.20 -13.35 -13.11
N GLN A 228 2.73 -12.45 -13.93
CA GLN A 228 4.06 -12.55 -14.52
C GLN A 228 5.16 -12.59 -13.45
N SER A 229 4.90 -11.99 -12.29
CA SER A 229 5.84 -11.90 -11.16
C SER A 229 5.65 -12.99 -10.11
N LYS A 230 4.83 -14.01 -10.37
CA LYS A 230 4.48 -15.07 -9.41
C LYS A 230 5.69 -15.72 -8.76
N ASP A 231 6.69 -16.13 -9.55
CA ASP A 231 7.88 -16.81 -9.03
C ASP A 231 8.73 -15.90 -8.16
N VAL A 232 8.77 -14.59 -8.48
CA VAL A 232 9.46 -13.58 -7.67
C VAL A 232 8.79 -13.42 -6.31
N ILE A 233 7.45 -13.36 -6.28
CA ILE A 233 6.66 -13.28 -5.04
C ILE A 233 6.91 -14.52 -4.19
N LEU A 234 6.79 -15.72 -4.76
CA LEU A 234 6.99 -16.98 -4.04
C LEU A 234 8.44 -17.12 -3.51
N SER A 235 9.43 -16.67 -4.28
CA SER A 235 10.83 -16.64 -3.88
C SER A 235 11.07 -15.69 -2.70
N ALA A 236 10.48 -14.50 -2.71
CA ALA A 236 10.56 -13.55 -1.60
C ALA A 236 9.92 -14.11 -0.32
N ILE A 237 8.71 -14.67 -0.41
CA ILE A 237 8.03 -15.33 0.72
C ILE A 237 8.89 -16.47 1.28
N SER A 238 9.41 -17.33 0.41
CA SER A 238 10.27 -18.45 0.81
C SER A 238 11.53 -17.97 1.54
N ARG A 239 12.14 -16.86 1.11
CA ARG A 239 13.30 -16.27 1.77
C ARG A 239 12.94 -15.64 3.12
N ALA A 240 11.82 -14.93 3.22
CA ALA A 240 11.31 -14.40 4.47
C ALA A 240 11.04 -15.51 5.51
N MET A 241 10.39 -16.61 5.10
CA MET A 241 10.19 -17.77 5.96
C MET A 241 11.52 -18.33 6.48
N LYS A 242 12.53 -18.48 5.61
CA LYS A 242 13.86 -18.95 6.02
C LYS A 242 14.55 -18.01 7.01
N ARG A 243 14.29 -16.70 6.97
CA ARG A 243 14.83 -15.73 7.94
C ARG A 243 14.20 -15.91 9.32
N ARG A 244 12.89 -16.19 9.40
CA ARG A 244 12.20 -16.43 10.69
C ARG A 244 12.61 -17.71 11.41
N HIS A 245 13.08 -18.72 10.69
CA HIS A 245 13.48 -20.00 11.27
C HIS A 245 14.96 -20.05 11.71
N LYS A 246 15.70 -18.94 11.57
CA LYS A 246 17.07 -18.78 12.07
C LYS A 246 17.05 -18.05 13.40
#